data_AF-A0A2A5FCF7-F1
#
_entry.id   AF-A0A2A5FCF7-F1
#
_cell.length_a   1.000
_cell.length_b   1.000
_cell.length_c   1.000
_cell.angle_alpha   90.00
_cell.angle_beta   90.00
_cell.angle_gamma   90.00
#
_symmetry.space_group_name_H-M   'P 1'
#
loop_
_entity.id
_entity.type
_entity.pdbx_description
1 polymer ?
#
loop_
_entity_poly.entity_id
_entity_poly.type
_entity_poly.pdbx_seq_one_letter_code
_entity_poly.pdbx_strand_id
1 'polypeptide(L)'
;MGLMLESTSKALYAKGGPHEFAPSKRPRVRLRTLELAGQLRVPFTTGILIGIGESRWDRIESLLAIAGLHAKYGHVQEVIIQNFRAKPDTAMGNAPDAETDEFLWTVAVARLILGTDANLQVPPNLSAKDYQIYLGAGINDWGGVSPLTPDFVNPEAPWPALTDLKKKTEAAGFKLRPRLPVYPEYFLNTNRFLLDALSQKVSAMADAEGYVQGGMERYDG
;
A
#
# COMPACT_ATOMS: atom_id res chain seq x y z
N MET A 1 -10.92 0.78 4.22
CA MET A 1 -10.75 -0.52 4.91
C MET A 1 -9.68 -1.29 4.16
N GLY A 2 -8.94 -2.19 4.81
CA GLY A 2 -7.91 -2.94 4.08
C GLY A 2 -7.41 -4.18 4.81
N LEU A 3 -6.72 -5.02 4.04
CA LEU A 3 -6.04 -6.22 4.51
C LEU A 3 -4.93 -6.57 3.52
N MET A 4 -3.70 -6.73 4.00
CA MET A 4 -2.59 -7.20 3.17
C MET A 4 -2.86 -8.65 2.70
N LEU A 5 -2.68 -8.91 1.41
CA LEU A 5 -2.61 -10.27 0.88
C LEU A 5 -1.29 -10.93 1.33
N GLU A 6 -0.23 -10.13 1.45
CA GLU A 6 1.14 -10.51 1.81
C GLU A 6 1.81 -11.39 0.75
N SER A 7 1.26 -12.57 0.48
CA SER A 7 1.72 -13.48 -0.58
C SER A 7 0.70 -14.58 -0.85
N THR A 8 0.61 -15.06 -2.09
CA THR A 8 -0.13 -16.26 -2.47
C THR A 8 0.66 -17.55 -2.26
N SER A 9 1.95 -17.45 -1.91
CA SER A 9 2.83 -18.60 -1.75
C SER A 9 2.38 -19.52 -0.62
N LYS A 10 2.17 -20.79 -0.95
CA LYS A 10 1.89 -21.83 0.05
C LYS A 10 3.16 -22.28 0.79
N ALA A 11 4.34 -22.02 0.23
CA ALA A 11 5.62 -22.40 0.84
C ALA A 11 5.86 -21.69 2.18
N LEU A 12 5.34 -20.48 2.35
CA LEU A 12 5.45 -19.70 3.58
C LEU A 12 4.80 -20.36 4.82
N TYR A 13 3.95 -21.37 4.61
CA TYR A 13 3.28 -22.14 5.67
C TYR A 13 3.97 -23.45 6.01
N ALA A 14 5.08 -23.77 5.32
CA ALA A 14 5.88 -24.92 5.67
C ALA A 14 6.39 -24.79 7.11
N LYS A 15 6.76 -25.91 7.72
CA LYS A 15 7.38 -25.94 9.05
C LYS A 15 8.63 -25.06 9.06
N GLY A 16 8.73 -24.15 10.02
CA GLY A 16 9.78 -23.13 10.12
C GLY A 16 9.57 -21.91 9.22
N GLY A 17 8.49 -21.87 8.43
CA GLY A 17 8.15 -20.75 7.57
C GLY A 17 7.49 -19.59 8.33
N PRO A 18 7.48 -18.38 7.76
CA PRO A 18 7.03 -17.16 8.44
C PRO A 18 5.53 -17.18 8.78
N HIS A 19 4.73 -18.00 8.10
CA HIS A 19 3.28 -18.10 8.27
C HIS A 19 2.82 -19.44 8.85
N GLU A 20 3.72 -20.28 9.37
CA GLU A 20 3.38 -21.60 9.95
C GLU A 20 2.19 -21.52 10.91
N PHE A 21 2.24 -20.58 11.86
CA PHE A 21 1.22 -20.40 12.90
C PHE A 21 0.22 -19.27 12.60
N ALA A 22 0.11 -18.84 11.34
CA ALA A 22 -0.74 -17.72 10.93
C ALA A 22 -1.91 -18.20 10.03
N PRO A 23 -2.93 -18.90 10.56
CA PRO A 23 -4.01 -19.46 9.76
C PRO A 23 -4.82 -18.39 9.02
N SER A 24 -4.95 -17.19 9.60
CA SER A 24 -5.64 -16.05 8.98
C SER A 24 -4.88 -15.46 7.79
N LYS A 25 -3.58 -15.74 7.65
CA LYS A 25 -2.77 -15.30 6.52
C LYS A 25 -2.90 -16.19 5.28
N ARG A 26 -3.45 -17.41 5.42
CA ARG A 26 -3.58 -18.38 4.33
C ARG A 26 -4.12 -17.72 3.05
N PRO A 27 -3.51 -17.93 1.87
CA PRO A 27 -3.89 -17.23 0.64
C PRO A 27 -5.38 -17.35 0.34
N ARG A 28 -5.97 -18.54 0.53
CA ARG A 28 -7.41 -18.77 0.32
C ARG A 28 -8.28 -17.87 1.20
N VAL A 29 -7.88 -17.64 2.46
CA VAL A 29 -8.62 -16.79 3.40
C VAL A 29 -8.48 -15.32 3.00
N ARG A 30 -7.26 -14.86 2.72
CA ARG A 30 -6.99 -13.48 2.30
C ARG A 30 -7.71 -13.14 0.98
N LEU A 31 -7.55 -13.96 -0.05
CA LEU A 31 -8.22 -13.78 -1.34
C LEU A 31 -9.74 -13.83 -1.20
N ARG A 32 -10.29 -14.67 -0.32
CA ARG A 32 -11.73 -14.69 -0.07
C ARG A 32 -12.21 -13.38 0.57
N THR A 33 -11.44 -12.81 1.50
CA THR A 33 -11.78 -11.49 2.08
C THR A 33 -11.74 -10.38 1.04
N LEU A 34 -10.72 -10.35 0.17
CA LEU A 34 -10.65 -9.40 -0.94
C LEU A 34 -11.85 -9.58 -1.87
N GLU A 35 -12.18 -10.81 -2.26
CA GLU A 35 -13.36 -11.08 -3.10
C GLU A 35 -14.65 -10.58 -2.46
N LEU A 36 -14.87 -10.83 -1.16
CA LEU A 36 -16.06 -10.36 -0.44
C LEU A 36 -16.12 -8.83 -0.38
N ALA A 37 -14.99 -8.15 -0.18
CA ALA A 37 -14.94 -6.69 -0.26
C ALA A 37 -15.36 -6.17 -1.64
N GLY A 38 -14.94 -6.86 -2.72
CA GLY A 38 -15.36 -6.56 -4.09
C GLY A 38 -16.87 -6.77 -4.32
N GLN A 39 -17.42 -7.88 -3.83
CA GLN A 39 -18.86 -8.17 -3.90
C GLN A 39 -19.69 -7.12 -3.15
N LEU A 40 -19.18 -6.62 -2.02
CA LEU A 40 -19.81 -5.59 -1.21
C LEU A 40 -19.51 -4.17 -1.70
N ARG A 41 -18.72 -4.00 -2.77
CA ARG A 41 -18.31 -2.71 -3.34
C ARG A 41 -17.64 -1.80 -2.30
N VAL A 42 -16.75 -2.36 -1.48
CA VAL A 42 -15.96 -1.57 -0.53
C VAL A 42 -14.64 -1.19 -1.19
N PRO A 43 -14.27 0.12 -1.25
CA PRO A 43 -12.92 0.53 -1.61
C PRO A 43 -11.93 -0.10 -0.63
N PHE A 44 -11.07 -0.96 -1.16
CA PHE A 44 -10.26 -1.86 -0.35
C PHE A 44 -8.78 -1.68 -0.63
N THR A 45 -8.01 -1.47 0.44
CA THR A 45 -6.56 -1.47 0.41
C THR A 45 -6.05 -2.90 0.59
N THR A 46 -5.10 -3.32 -0.24
CA THR A 46 -4.37 -4.58 -0.06
C THR A 46 -2.91 -4.39 -0.43
N GLY A 47 -2.14 -5.48 -0.56
CA GLY A 47 -0.72 -5.39 -0.85
C GLY A 47 0.02 -6.69 -0.61
N ILE A 48 1.31 -6.69 -0.94
CA ILE A 48 2.22 -7.81 -0.78
C ILE A 48 3.42 -7.42 0.10
N LEU A 49 4.01 -8.42 0.76
CA LEU A 49 5.23 -8.27 1.56
C LEU A 49 6.42 -8.84 0.81
N ILE A 50 7.54 -8.14 0.87
CA ILE A 50 8.76 -8.46 0.16
C ILE A 50 9.87 -8.81 1.13
N GLY A 51 10.56 -9.93 0.92
CA GLY A 51 11.66 -10.38 1.77
C GLY A 51 11.22 -11.26 2.95
N ILE A 52 10.08 -11.94 2.84
CA ILE A 52 9.61 -12.93 3.84
C ILE A 52 9.91 -14.38 3.44
N GLY A 53 10.68 -14.59 2.36
CA GLY A 53 11.01 -15.91 1.82
C GLY A 53 10.21 -16.29 0.58
N GLU A 54 9.42 -15.37 0.04
CA GLU A 54 8.73 -15.51 -1.25
C GLU A 54 9.70 -15.33 -2.43
N SER A 55 9.45 -16.05 -3.53
CA SER A 55 10.18 -15.87 -4.79
C SER A 55 9.58 -14.75 -5.63
N ARG A 56 10.31 -14.28 -6.66
CA ARG A 56 9.75 -13.37 -7.68
C ARG A 56 8.50 -13.92 -8.35
N TRP A 57 8.43 -15.24 -8.55
CA TRP A 57 7.23 -15.90 -9.08
C TRP A 57 6.03 -15.72 -8.15
N ASP A 58 6.22 -15.93 -6.84
CA ASP A 58 5.16 -15.72 -5.84
C ASP A 58 4.68 -14.26 -5.82
N ARG A 59 5.58 -13.29 -6.00
CA ARG A 59 5.22 -11.86 -6.09
C ARG A 59 4.36 -11.59 -7.31
N ILE A 60 4.75 -12.10 -8.48
CA ILE A 60 3.98 -11.95 -9.74
C ILE A 60 2.59 -12.59 -9.58
N GLU A 61 2.50 -13.83 -9.11
CA GLU A 61 1.24 -14.53 -8.88
C GLU A 61 0.31 -13.77 -7.91
N SER A 62 0.89 -13.17 -6.87
CA SER A 62 0.14 -12.36 -5.91
C SER A 62 -0.42 -11.09 -6.54
N LEU A 63 0.39 -10.39 -7.34
CA LEU A 63 -0.02 -9.18 -8.05
C LEU A 63 -1.08 -9.49 -9.11
N LEU A 64 -0.93 -10.58 -9.87
CA LEU A 64 -1.94 -11.04 -10.83
C LEU A 64 -3.26 -11.43 -10.16
N ALA A 65 -3.22 -12.04 -8.98
CA ALA A 65 -4.42 -12.33 -8.21
C ALA A 65 -5.15 -11.06 -7.77
N ILE A 66 -4.42 -10.03 -7.31
CA ILE A 66 -4.96 -8.71 -6.99
C ILE A 66 -5.55 -8.05 -8.24
N ALA A 67 -4.80 -8.04 -9.35
CA ALA A 67 -5.23 -7.48 -10.62
C ALA A 67 -6.52 -8.13 -11.13
N GLY A 68 -6.62 -9.46 -11.06
CA GLY A 68 -7.82 -10.19 -11.47
C GLY A 68 -9.05 -9.85 -10.63
N LEU A 69 -8.89 -9.69 -9.31
CA LEU A 69 -9.97 -9.26 -8.42
C LEU A 69 -10.37 -7.79 -8.65
N HIS A 70 -9.41 -6.92 -8.92
CA HIS A 70 -9.68 -5.54 -9.29
C HIS A 70 -10.38 -5.47 -10.65
N ALA A 71 -9.92 -6.20 -11.67
CA ALA A 71 -10.57 -6.25 -12.98
C ALA A 71 -12.03 -6.73 -12.90
N LYS A 72 -12.33 -7.69 -12.00
CA LYS A 72 -13.68 -8.22 -11.80
C LYS A 72 -14.61 -7.25 -11.07
N TYR A 73 -14.13 -6.56 -10.03
CA TYR A 73 -15.00 -5.81 -9.11
C TYR A 73 -14.70 -4.31 -9.01
N GLY A 74 -13.58 -3.84 -9.55
CA GLY A 74 -13.13 -2.44 -9.55
C GLY A 74 -12.87 -1.85 -8.16
N HIS A 75 -12.65 -2.69 -7.14
CA HIS A 75 -12.76 -2.29 -5.73
C HIS A 75 -11.41 -2.06 -5.02
N VAL A 76 -10.29 -2.49 -5.63
CA VAL A 76 -8.96 -2.34 -5.01
C VAL A 76 -8.47 -0.92 -5.26
N GLN A 77 -8.55 -0.07 -4.23
CA GLN A 77 -8.19 1.35 -4.35
C GLN A 77 -6.70 1.60 -4.24
N GLU A 78 -5.96 0.68 -3.61
CA GLU A 78 -4.54 0.83 -3.28
C GLU A 78 -3.90 -0.55 -3.16
N VAL A 79 -2.69 -0.67 -3.72
CA VAL A 79 -1.81 -1.81 -3.53
C VAL A 79 -0.54 -1.35 -2.85
N ILE A 80 -0.28 -1.86 -1.66
CA ILE A 80 0.92 -1.59 -0.88
C ILE A 80 2.00 -2.61 -1.26
N ILE A 81 3.16 -2.12 -1.67
CA ILE A 81 4.38 -2.92 -1.79
C ILE A 81 5.21 -2.58 -0.56
N GLN A 82 5.31 -3.51 0.38
CA GLN A 82 5.97 -3.26 1.66
C GLN A 82 7.14 -4.22 1.86
N ASN A 83 8.31 -3.66 2.18
CA ASN A 83 9.48 -4.44 2.54
C ASN A 83 9.38 -4.99 3.96
N PHE A 84 9.88 -6.21 4.13
CA PHE A 84 10.11 -6.81 5.43
C PHE A 84 11.28 -6.12 6.14
N ARG A 85 11.10 -5.90 7.44
CA ARG A 85 12.11 -5.43 8.38
C ARG A 85 12.15 -6.40 9.55
N ALA A 86 13.32 -6.94 9.86
CA ALA A 86 13.48 -7.90 10.94
C ALA A 86 13.25 -7.25 12.30
N LYS A 87 12.59 -7.98 13.20
CA LYS A 87 12.27 -7.52 14.56
C LYS A 87 12.79 -8.53 15.58
N PRO A 88 13.67 -8.13 16.52
CA PRO A 88 14.35 -9.05 17.44
C PRO A 88 13.42 -10.05 18.15
N ASP A 89 12.21 -9.63 18.53
CA ASP A 89 11.26 -10.44 19.29
C ASP A 89 10.23 -11.19 18.43
N THR A 90 10.56 -11.47 17.17
CA THR A 90 9.70 -12.22 16.24
C THR A 90 10.38 -13.50 15.77
N ALA A 91 9.58 -14.44 15.25
CA ALA A 91 10.10 -15.68 14.66
C ALA A 91 11.11 -15.44 13.52
N MET A 92 11.04 -14.27 12.88
CA MET A 92 11.95 -13.84 11.82
C MET A 92 12.98 -12.78 12.30
N GLY A 93 13.26 -12.68 13.59
CA GLY A 93 14.12 -11.62 14.13
C GLY A 93 15.57 -11.64 13.64
N ASN A 94 16.05 -12.81 13.19
CA ASN A 94 17.39 -12.99 12.61
C ASN A 94 17.35 -13.13 11.08
N ALA A 95 16.19 -12.99 10.43
CA ALA A 95 16.10 -13.00 8.98
C ALA A 95 16.70 -11.69 8.42
N PRO A 96 17.28 -11.71 7.22
CA PRO A 96 17.72 -10.48 6.57
C PRO A 96 16.51 -9.58 6.26
N ASP A 97 16.73 -8.27 6.29
CA ASP A 97 15.78 -7.32 5.73
C ASP A 97 15.62 -7.54 4.22
N ALA A 98 14.52 -7.04 3.64
CA ALA A 98 14.37 -7.10 2.19
C ALA A 98 15.47 -6.30 1.48
N GLU A 99 16.07 -6.91 0.46
CA GLU A 99 17.09 -6.26 -0.37
C GLU A 99 16.46 -5.14 -1.22
N THR A 100 17.15 -3.99 -1.27
CA THR A 100 16.67 -2.81 -2.01
C THR A 100 16.43 -3.10 -3.48
N ASP A 101 17.32 -3.84 -4.15
CA ASP A 101 17.19 -4.16 -5.57
C ASP A 101 15.98 -5.05 -5.85
N GLU A 102 15.71 -6.04 -4.99
CA GLU A 102 14.53 -6.89 -5.06
C GLU A 102 13.24 -6.11 -4.83
N PHE A 103 13.27 -5.16 -3.90
CA PHE A 103 12.13 -4.32 -3.59
C PHE A 103 11.83 -3.35 -4.74
N LEU A 104 12.85 -2.66 -5.26
CA LEU A 104 12.75 -1.76 -6.42
C LEU A 104 12.24 -2.50 -7.67
N TRP A 105 12.79 -3.69 -7.94
CA TRP A 105 12.31 -4.56 -9.02
C TRP A 105 10.82 -4.88 -8.86
N THR A 106 10.39 -5.21 -7.64
CA THR A 106 9.00 -5.56 -7.37
C THR A 106 8.07 -4.37 -7.58
N VAL A 107 8.44 -3.17 -7.15
CA VAL A 107 7.66 -1.94 -7.35
C VAL A 107 7.45 -1.68 -8.85
N ALA A 108 8.52 -1.77 -9.64
CA ALA A 108 8.45 -1.61 -11.10
C ALA A 108 7.53 -2.65 -11.75
N VAL A 109 7.66 -3.93 -11.35
CA VAL A 109 6.81 -5.02 -11.86
C VAL A 109 5.35 -4.84 -11.45
N ALA A 110 5.09 -4.37 -10.22
CA ALA A 110 3.74 -4.06 -9.75
C ALA A 110 3.09 -2.97 -10.61
N ARG A 111 3.82 -1.88 -10.92
CA ARG A 111 3.33 -0.85 -11.84
C ARG A 111 3.00 -1.42 -13.23
N LEU A 112 3.86 -2.28 -13.78
CA LEU A 112 3.62 -2.90 -15.09
C LEU A 112 2.40 -3.84 -15.10
N ILE A 113 2.19 -4.62 -14.04
CA ILE A 113 1.07 -5.57 -13.94
C ILE A 113 -0.25 -4.87 -13.65
N LEU A 114 -0.25 -3.89 -12.74
CA LEU A 114 -1.46 -3.23 -12.25
C LEU A 114 -1.91 -2.07 -13.17
N GLY A 115 -1.04 -1.62 -14.07
CA GLY A 115 -1.32 -0.55 -15.01
C GLY A 115 -1.08 0.84 -14.44
N THR A 116 -1.27 1.88 -15.25
CA THR A 116 -1.01 3.28 -14.90
C THR A 116 -1.98 3.85 -13.87
N ASP A 117 -3.20 3.31 -13.82
CA ASP A 117 -4.29 3.89 -13.04
C ASP A 117 -4.33 3.34 -11.59
N ALA A 118 -3.52 2.31 -11.29
CA ALA A 118 -3.45 1.77 -9.95
C ALA A 118 -2.73 2.71 -8.99
N ASN A 119 -3.27 2.87 -7.78
CA ASN A 119 -2.54 3.52 -6.70
C ASN A 119 -1.58 2.53 -6.05
N LEU A 120 -0.28 2.78 -6.24
CA LEU A 120 0.79 1.95 -5.74
C LEU A 120 1.51 2.69 -4.61
N GLN A 121 1.49 2.09 -3.43
CA GLN A 121 2.02 2.67 -2.22
C GLN A 121 3.32 1.98 -1.78
N VAL A 122 4.34 2.77 -1.41
CA VAL A 122 5.50 2.29 -0.64
C VAL A 122 5.65 3.15 0.62
N PRO A 123 5.70 2.56 1.82
CA PRO A 123 5.89 3.32 3.06
C PRO A 123 7.31 3.92 3.13
N PRO A 124 7.47 5.25 3.26
CA PRO A 124 8.77 5.90 3.13
C PRO A 124 9.68 5.69 4.35
N ASN A 125 9.12 5.41 5.54
CA ASN A 125 9.86 5.20 6.78
C ASN A 125 10.70 3.90 6.75
N LEU A 126 10.24 2.87 6.05
CA LEU A 126 10.93 1.58 5.96
C LEU A 126 12.09 1.57 4.96
N SER A 127 12.32 2.68 4.26
CA SER A 127 13.47 2.95 3.37
C SER A 127 13.93 4.41 3.51
N ALA A 128 14.01 4.91 4.75
CA ALA A 128 14.10 6.34 5.07
C ALA A 128 15.22 7.13 4.34
N LYS A 129 16.35 6.48 4.01
CA LYS A 129 17.49 7.14 3.37
C LYS A 129 17.21 7.51 1.92
N ASP A 130 16.57 6.62 1.18
CA ASP A 130 16.52 6.63 -0.29
C ASP A 130 15.13 6.39 -0.87
N TYR A 131 14.05 6.45 -0.07
CA TYR A 131 12.67 6.20 -0.51
C TYR A 131 12.23 6.94 -1.80
N GLN A 132 12.84 8.08 -2.15
CA GLN A 132 12.55 8.78 -3.41
C GLN A 132 12.80 7.94 -4.67
N ILE A 133 13.67 6.92 -4.60
CA ILE A 133 13.95 6.04 -5.75
C ILE A 133 12.69 5.33 -6.26
N TYR A 134 11.71 5.08 -5.38
CA TYR A 134 10.49 4.35 -5.74
C TYR A 134 9.52 5.19 -6.58
N LEU A 135 9.65 6.53 -6.58
CA LEU A 135 8.92 7.38 -7.52
C LEU A 135 9.27 7.02 -8.97
N GLY A 136 10.56 6.84 -9.25
CA GLY A 136 11.05 6.42 -10.57
C GLY A 136 10.63 4.99 -10.94
N ALA A 137 10.35 4.13 -9.95
CA ALA A 137 9.81 2.79 -10.17
C ALA A 137 8.28 2.78 -10.37
N GLY A 138 7.61 3.91 -10.15
CA GLY A 138 6.20 4.08 -10.48
C GLY A 138 5.24 4.04 -9.31
N ILE A 139 5.68 4.27 -8.06
CA ILE A 139 4.70 4.59 -7.01
C ILE A 139 4.04 5.94 -7.28
N ASN A 140 2.84 6.13 -6.76
CA ASN A 140 2.16 7.42 -6.74
C ASN A 140 1.61 7.76 -5.35
N ASP A 141 1.93 6.95 -4.33
CA ASP A 141 1.56 7.22 -2.95
C ASP A 141 2.65 6.82 -1.94
N TRP A 142 2.89 7.68 -0.96
CA TRP A 142 3.74 7.43 0.19
C TRP A 142 2.99 6.73 1.34
N GLY A 143 1.66 6.73 1.29
CA GLY A 143 0.80 6.14 2.30
C GLY A 143 0.54 7.07 3.49
N GLY A 144 0.06 6.47 4.58
CA GLY A 144 -0.26 7.19 5.81
C GLY A 144 0.99 7.69 6.53
N VAL A 145 1.40 8.94 6.26
CA VAL A 145 2.47 9.63 6.98
C VAL A 145 1.85 10.52 8.06
N SER A 146 2.38 10.48 9.29
CA SER A 146 1.86 11.26 10.41
C SER A 146 2.95 12.10 11.09
N PRO A 147 2.77 13.42 11.22
CA PRO A 147 3.65 14.26 12.03
C PRO A 147 3.30 14.20 13.53
N LEU A 148 2.17 13.59 13.91
CA LEU A 148 1.63 13.62 15.27
C LEU A 148 1.76 12.29 16.02
N THR A 149 1.77 11.18 15.28
CA THR A 149 1.72 9.83 15.86
C THR A 149 2.85 8.97 15.31
N PRO A 150 3.44 8.08 16.11
CA PRO A 150 4.38 7.10 15.60
C PRO A 150 3.69 6.10 14.65
N ASP A 151 4.49 5.34 13.90
CA ASP A 151 4.02 4.11 13.26
C ASP A 151 3.79 3.06 14.36
N PHE A 152 2.54 2.69 14.62
CA PHE A 152 2.22 1.67 15.63
C PHE A 152 2.64 0.25 15.22
N VAL A 153 2.88 0.02 13.92
CA VAL A 153 3.36 -1.26 13.40
C VAL A 153 4.88 -1.30 13.50
N ASN A 154 5.58 -0.24 13.11
CA ASN A 154 7.05 -0.14 13.12
C ASN A 154 7.50 1.08 13.94
N PRO A 155 7.30 1.09 15.27
CA PRO A 155 7.63 2.24 16.12
C PRO A 155 9.12 2.63 16.08
N GLU A 156 9.99 1.70 15.70
CA GLU A 156 11.42 1.90 15.50
C GLU A 156 11.77 2.66 14.19
N ALA A 157 10.81 2.79 13.27
CA ALA A 157 10.97 3.44 11.97
C ALA A 157 10.09 4.71 11.90
N PRO A 158 10.59 5.87 12.37
CA PRO A 158 9.81 7.11 12.41
C PRO A 158 9.43 7.60 11.01
N TRP A 159 8.29 8.26 10.93
CA TRP A 159 7.86 8.94 9.71
C TRP A 159 8.87 10.02 9.28
N PRO A 160 9.15 10.18 7.98
CA PRO A 160 9.90 11.34 7.50
C PRO A 160 9.11 12.63 7.78
N ALA A 161 9.82 13.73 7.98
CA ALA A 161 9.19 15.04 8.09
C ALA A 161 8.44 15.38 6.78
N LEU A 162 7.27 16.02 6.89
CA LEU A 162 6.48 16.40 5.71
C LEU A 162 7.25 17.35 4.78
N THR A 163 8.09 18.22 5.34
CA THR A 163 8.98 19.12 4.59
C THR A 163 9.99 18.33 3.74
N ASP A 164 10.59 17.27 4.28
CA ASP A 164 11.50 16.40 3.54
C ASP A 164 10.78 15.59 2.47
N LEU A 165 9.59 15.07 2.79
CA LEU A 165 8.75 14.33 1.85
C LEU A 165 8.36 15.23 0.66
N LYS A 166 7.96 16.47 0.93
CA LYS A 166 7.63 17.48 -0.08
C LYS A 166 8.84 17.78 -0.96
N LYS A 167 9.97 18.13 -0.34
CA LYS A 167 11.23 18.45 -1.04
C LYS A 167 11.68 17.31 -1.95
N LYS A 168 11.68 16.06 -1.47
CA LYS A 168 12.09 14.90 -2.28
C LYS A 168 11.10 14.58 -3.40
N THR A 169 9.80 14.75 -3.16
CA THR A 169 8.75 14.57 -4.18
C THR A 169 8.90 15.59 -5.31
N GLU A 170 9.08 16.87 -4.96
CA GLU A 170 9.25 17.97 -5.91
C GLU A 170 10.58 17.89 -6.67
N ALA A 171 11.66 17.46 -6.02
CA ALA A 171 12.95 17.22 -6.67
C ALA A 171 12.89 16.13 -7.76
N ALA A 172 11.92 15.21 -7.66
CA ALA A 172 11.65 14.19 -8.67
C ALA A 172 10.63 14.62 -9.74
N GLY A 173 10.17 15.88 -9.71
CA GLY A 173 9.21 16.42 -10.68
C GLY A 173 7.73 16.16 -10.37
N PHE A 174 7.42 15.68 -9.16
CA PHE A 174 6.05 15.39 -8.73
C PHE A 174 5.53 16.44 -7.74
N LYS A 175 4.21 16.46 -7.52
CA LYS A 175 3.56 17.31 -6.51
C LYS A 175 3.09 16.45 -5.35
N LEU A 176 3.52 16.78 -4.13
CA LEU A 176 2.97 16.14 -2.93
C LEU A 176 1.57 16.70 -2.65
N ARG A 177 0.57 15.81 -2.55
CA ARG A 177 -0.82 16.17 -2.24
C ARG A 177 -1.34 15.29 -1.10
N PRO A 178 -1.95 15.89 -0.06
CA PRO A 178 -2.66 15.10 0.94
C PRO A 178 -3.96 14.57 0.34
N ARG A 179 -4.28 13.31 0.62
CA ARG A 179 -5.51 12.66 0.19
C ARG A 179 -6.36 12.22 1.38
N LEU A 180 -7.64 11.97 1.13
CA LEU A 180 -8.53 11.33 2.08
C LEU A 180 -8.26 9.80 2.13
N PRO A 181 -8.79 9.08 3.14
CA PRO A 181 -8.65 7.62 3.22
C PRO A 181 -9.30 6.83 2.07
N VAL A 182 -10.20 7.47 1.33
CA VAL A 182 -10.81 6.94 0.11
C VAL A 182 -10.27 7.75 -1.07
N TYR A 183 -9.84 7.05 -2.11
CA TYR A 183 -9.23 7.67 -3.28
C TYR A 183 -10.27 8.34 -4.21
N PRO A 184 -9.87 9.38 -4.97
CA PRO A 184 -10.78 10.15 -5.84
C PRO A 184 -11.66 9.28 -6.74
N GLU A 185 -11.11 8.22 -7.33
CA GLU A 185 -11.81 7.33 -8.29
C GLU A 185 -13.01 6.60 -7.68
N TYR A 186 -13.12 6.57 -6.36
CA TYR A 186 -14.15 5.85 -5.62
C TYR A 186 -15.30 6.74 -5.13
N PHE A 187 -15.20 8.06 -5.30
CA PHE A 187 -16.26 8.99 -4.90
C PHE A 187 -16.47 10.16 -5.87
N LEU A 188 -15.49 10.50 -6.71
CA LEU A 188 -15.69 11.48 -7.78
C LEU A 188 -16.52 10.85 -8.89
N ASN A 189 -17.62 11.52 -9.25
CA ASN A 189 -18.47 11.15 -10.38
C ASN A 189 -19.00 9.70 -10.32
N THR A 190 -19.11 9.12 -9.13
CA THR A 190 -19.62 7.77 -8.90
C THR A 190 -20.32 7.66 -7.56
N ASN A 191 -21.40 6.88 -7.51
CA ASN A 191 -22.11 6.48 -6.28
C ASN A 191 -22.00 4.96 -6.05
N ARG A 192 -21.07 4.29 -6.73
CA ARG A 192 -20.97 2.82 -6.72
C ARG A 192 -20.48 2.26 -5.39
N PHE A 193 -19.55 2.96 -4.73
CA PHE A 193 -18.77 2.43 -3.62
C PHE A 193 -19.10 3.04 -2.26
N LEU A 194 -19.52 4.31 -2.24
CA LEU A 194 -19.87 5.01 -1.01
C LEU A 194 -21.37 5.23 -0.94
N LEU A 195 -21.91 5.17 0.28
CA LEU A 195 -23.26 5.63 0.58
C LEU A 195 -23.33 7.16 0.40
N ASP A 196 -24.48 7.69 -0.03
CA ASP A 196 -24.67 9.11 -0.31
C ASP A 196 -24.21 10.02 0.84
N ALA A 197 -24.58 9.69 2.08
CA ALA A 197 -24.18 10.46 3.26
C ALA A 197 -22.66 10.50 3.48
N LEU A 198 -21.95 9.44 3.10
CA LEU A 198 -20.48 9.41 3.17
C LEU A 198 -19.87 10.14 1.98
N SER A 199 -20.43 9.96 0.78
CA SER A 199 -20.00 10.67 -0.43
C SER A 199 -20.07 12.19 -0.22
N GLN A 200 -21.17 12.72 0.32
CA GLN A 200 -21.32 14.14 0.63
C GLN A 200 -20.24 14.66 1.59
N LYS A 201 -19.94 13.90 2.65
CA LYS A 201 -18.89 14.26 3.62
C LYS A 201 -17.52 14.29 2.98
N VAL A 202 -17.18 13.27 2.20
CA VAL A 202 -15.89 13.17 1.51
C VAL A 202 -15.75 14.30 0.49
N SER A 203 -16.77 14.55 -0.33
CA SER A 203 -16.78 15.64 -1.31
C SER A 203 -16.65 17.02 -0.66
N ALA A 204 -17.22 17.24 0.52
CA ALA A 204 -17.10 18.50 1.25
C ALA A 204 -15.69 18.77 1.82
N MET A 205 -14.84 17.74 1.91
CA MET A 205 -13.45 17.86 2.37
C MET A 205 -12.44 17.86 1.22
N ALA A 206 -12.91 17.63 -0.01
CA ALA A 206 -12.08 17.44 -1.18
C ALA A 206 -12.13 18.67 -2.11
N ASP A 207 -11.03 18.91 -2.82
CA ASP A 207 -10.97 19.82 -3.96
C ASP A 207 -11.63 19.20 -5.21
N ALA A 208 -11.64 19.94 -6.33
CA ALA A 208 -12.24 19.49 -7.58
C ALA A 208 -11.59 18.22 -8.17
N GLU A 209 -10.38 17.87 -7.74
CA GLU A 209 -9.65 16.68 -8.16
C GLU A 209 -9.73 15.54 -7.13
N GLY A 210 -10.47 15.73 -6.03
CA GLY A 210 -10.68 14.71 -5.01
C GLY A 210 -9.61 14.65 -3.92
N TYR A 211 -8.66 15.59 -3.89
CA TYR A 211 -7.63 15.67 -2.85
C TYR A 211 -8.05 16.60 -1.73
N VAL A 212 -7.37 16.57 -0.58
CA VAL A 212 -7.78 17.37 0.60
C VAL A 212 -7.79 18.86 0.25
N GLN A 213 -8.93 19.52 0.46
CA GLN A 213 -9.08 20.96 0.23
C GLN A 213 -8.09 21.73 1.10
N GLY A 214 -7.34 22.67 0.51
CA GLY A 214 -6.26 23.42 1.16
C GLY A 214 -4.88 22.75 1.05
N GLY A 215 -4.80 21.55 0.47
CA GLY A 215 -3.53 20.91 0.14
C GLY A 215 -2.56 20.77 1.32
N MET A 216 -1.26 20.85 1.03
CA MET A 216 -0.21 20.72 2.04
C MET A 216 -0.19 21.87 3.06
N GLU A 217 -0.74 23.05 2.72
CA GLU A 217 -0.76 24.23 3.58
C GLU A 217 -1.51 23.98 4.91
N ARG A 218 -2.41 22.99 4.93
CA ARG A 218 -3.10 22.56 6.15
C ARG A 218 -2.20 21.88 7.18
N TYR A 219 -1.01 21.49 6.75
CA TYR A 219 -0.02 20.76 7.53
C TYR A 219 1.27 21.55 7.70
N ASP A 220 1.32 22.79 7.17
CA ASP A 220 2.41 23.74 7.42
C ASP A 220 2.15 24.36 8.80
N GLY A 221 2.78 23.80 9.84
CA GLY A 221 2.70 24.24 11.23
C GLY A 221 4.00 23.94 11.98
#